data_AF-A0A5N8XAV4-F1
#
_entry.id   AF-A0A5N8XAV4-F1
#
_cell.length_a   1.000
_cell.length_b   1.000
_cell.length_c   1.000
_cell.angle_alpha   90.00
_cell.angle_beta   90.00
_cell.angle_gamma   90.00
#
_symmetry.space_group_name_H-M   'P 1'
#
loop_
_entity.id
_entity.type
_entity.pdbx_description
1 polymer ?
#
loop_
_entity_poly.entity_id
_entity_poly.type
_entity_poly.pdbx_seq_one_letter_code
_entity_poly.pdbx_strand_id
1 'polypeptide(L)'
;MAANPRPTRKRPTEEAGSGRGMAFTLSQRAYAARVVEIVAPIVPALARALQPRTEVVLHDLTRMPNTIAAIAGAITGREVGGPPTDLGLRTFRSDRPEDMINYRTETAEGLVLRSSSMFFRTPSGVPVACLCVNSDVHDLQRAKEVLEALTAFNGAAGASVAEAPVETFPATVDDLADGIIRQAIEDVGVPLHLMKKSHKVEVVRDLDQRGFFAIREAVDVIAQRLGVSRYTIYNYLNEISSDAETGQAADATRPPKSP
;
A
#
# COMPACT_ATOMS: atom_id res chain seq x y z
N MET A 1 -20.89 -54.57 45.96
CA MET A 1 -20.30 -54.14 47.24
C MET A 1 -18.92 -53.58 46.95
N ALA A 2 -18.86 -52.34 46.48
CA ALA A 2 -18.74 -51.11 47.28
C ALA A 2 -17.28 -50.84 47.68
N ALA A 3 -16.51 -50.27 46.74
CA ALA A 3 -15.23 -49.64 47.01
C ALA A 3 -15.44 -48.12 47.15
N ASN A 4 -14.87 -47.58 48.21
CA ASN A 4 -15.04 -46.24 48.76
C ASN A 4 -14.29 -45.17 47.92
N PRO A 5 -14.93 -44.09 47.42
CA PRO A 5 -14.20 -43.00 46.76
C PRO A 5 -13.73 -41.92 47.75
N ARG A 6 -12.45 -41.55 47.64
CA ARG A 6 -11.80 -40.44 48.36
C ARG A 6 -12.38 -39.07 47.98
N PRO A 7 -12.35 -38.06 48.88
CA PRO A 7 -12.87 -36.73 48.59
C PRO A 7 -11.93 -35.94 47.67
N THR A 8 -12.48 -35.42 46.57
CA THR A 8 -11.82 -34.45 45.69
C THR A 8 -11.87 -33.06 46.32
N ARG A 9 -10.69 -32.46 46.51
CA ARG A 9 -10.50 -31.11 47.06
C ARG A 9 -10.98 -30.08 46.04
N LYS A 10 -12.09 -29.40 46.31
CA LYS A 10 -12.54 -28.22 45.55
C LYS A 10 -11.45 -27.13 45.59
N ARG A 11 -11.00 -26.65 44.43
CA ARG A 11 -10.27 -25.37 44.32
C ARG A 11 -11.30 -24.24 44.46
N PRO A 12 -11.04 -23.17 45.23
CA PRO A 12 -11.83 -21.96 45.11
C PRO A 12 -11.53 -21.31 43.77
N THR A 13 -12.58 -21.06 43.01
CA THR A 13 -12.63 -20.04 41.96
C THR A 13 -12.47 -18.67 42.64
N GLU A 14 -11.33 -18.01 42.45
CA GLU A 14 -11.21 -16.59 42.79
C GLU A 14 -11.57 -15.75 41.57
N GLU A 15 -12.61 -14.96 41.79
CA GLU A 15 -13.26 -14.06 40.87
C GLU A 15 -12.34 -12.93 40.44
N ALA A 16 -12.40 -12.61 39.15
CA ALA A 16 -11.92 -11.36 38.60
C ALA A 16 -12.76 -10.19 39.12
N GLY A 17 -12.09 -9.10 39.48
CA GLY A 17 -12.73 -7.78 39.58
C GLY A 17 -12.52 -7.04 40.90
N SER A 18 -11.41 -6.35 41.05
CA SER A 18 -11.42 -5.08 41.80
C SER A 18 -10.35 -4.13 41.23
N GLY A 19 -10.79 -2.94 40.82
CA GLY A 19 -9.93 -1.89 40.29
C GLY A 19 -8.96 -1.40 41.36
N ARG A 20 -7.72 -1.89 41.34
CA ARG A 20 -6.62 -1.24 42.06
C ARG A 20 -6.22 0.01 41.27
N GLY A 21 -6.31 1.18 41.89
CA GLY A 21 -5.49 2.32 41.47
C GLY A 21 -4.02 1.90 41.56
N MET A 22 -3.20 2.28 40.57
CA MET A 22 -1.74 2.07 40.67
C MET A 22 -1.23 2.86 41.88
N ALA A 23 -1.01 2.16 42.99
CA ALA A 23 -0.39 2.74 44.16
C ALA A 23 1.12 2.75 43.93
N PHE A 24 1.67 3.93 43.64
CA PHE A 24 3.11 4.12 43.50
C PHE A 24 3.78 4.20 44.87
N THR A 25 4.87 3.46 45.05
CA THR A 25 5.73 3.54 46.24
C THR A 25 6.44 4.90 46.31
N LEU A 26 6.98 5.26 47.48
CA LEU A 26 7.79 6.48 47.63
C LEU A 26 9.02 6.48 46.70
N SER A 27 9.68 5.33 46.52
CA SER A 27 10.81 5.19 45.61
C SER A 27 10.41 5.39 44.14
N GLN A 28 9.24 4.89 43.73
CA GLN A 28 8.71 5.10 42.38
C GLN A 28 8.35 6.58 42.14
N ARG A 29 7.75 7.25 43.13
CA ARG A 29 7.45 8.69 43.06
C ARG A 29 8.71 9.54 42.98
N ALA A 30 9.74 9.21 43.76
CA ALA A 30 11.03 9.90 43.69
C ALA A 30 11.69 9.70 42.32
N TYR A 31 11.62 8.49 41.76
CA TYR A 31 12.13 8.21 40.42
C TYR A 31 11.36 8.99 39.34
N ALA A 32 10.03 9.03 39.43
CA ALA A 32 9.18 9.83 38.54
C ALA A 32 9.57 11.32 38.56
N ALA A 33 9.73 11.89 39.77
CA ALA A 33 10.13 13.28 39.94
C ALA A 33 11.49 13.56 39.28
N ARG A 34 12.47 12.64 39.42
CA ARG A 34 13.77 12.76 38.78
C ARG A 34 13.70 12.71 37.26
N VAL A 35 12.87 11.81 36.70
CA VAL A 35 12.62 11.75 35.26
C VAL A 35 12.01 13.06 34.77
N VAL A 36 10.99 13.57 35.46
CA VAL A 36 10.32 14.83 35.09
C VAL A 36 11.28 16.00 35.13
N GLU A 37 12.10 16.11 36.19
CA GLU A 37 13.12 17.15 36.34
C GLU A 37 14.11 17.17 35.15
N ILE A 38 14.53 16.00 34.66
CA ILE A 38 15.47 15.87 33.54
C ILE A 38 14.81 16.14 32.19
N VAL A 39 13.59 15.63 31.97
CA VAL A 39 12.95 15.62 30.65
C VAL A 39 12.14 16.89 30.39
N ALA A 40 11.51 17.48 31.41
CA ALA A 40 10.65 18.67 31.24
C ALA A 40 11.36 19.85 30.54
N PRO A 41 12.62 20.19 30.83
CA PRO A 41 13.34 21.26 30.12
C PRO A 41 13.54 20.99 28.62
N ILE A 42 13.52 19.72 28.20
CA ILE A 42 13.74 19.30 26.81
C ILE A 42 12.45 19.40 25.99
N VAL A 43 11.28 19.30 26.63
CA VAL A 43 9.97 19.30 25.95
C VAL A 43 9.79 20.49 24.99
N PRO A 44 10.06 21.76 25.37
CA PRO A 44 9.96 22.89 24.44
C PRO A 44 10.96 22.85 23.29
N ALA A 45 12.20 22.42 23.56
CA ALA A 45 13.24 22.30 22.54
C ALA A 45 12.89 21.22 21.52
N LEU A 46 12.35 20.08 21.98
CA LEU A 46 11.94 18.99 21.12
C LEU A 46 10.73 19.37 20.24
N ALA A 47 9.72 20.03 20.82
CA ALA A 47 8.57 20.52 20.05
C ALA A 47 9.01 21.49 18.93
N ARG A 48 10.00 22.36 19.22
CA ARG A 48 10.58 23.27 18.22
C ARG A 48 11.43 22.55 17.17
N ALA A 49 12.25 21.58 17.57
CA ALA A 49 13.10 20.83 16.66
C ALA A 49 12.30 19.96 15.67
N LEU A 50 11.11 19.51 16.08
CA LEU A 50 10.22 18.67 15.27
C LEU A 50 9.11 19.46 14.55
N GLN A 51 9.30 20.78 14.37
CA GLN A 51 8.38 21.61 13.59
C GLN A 51 8.37 21.23 12.10
N PRO A 52 7.26 21.54 11.38
CA PRO A 52 6.05 22.23 11.86
C PRO A 52 5.05 21.28 12.53
N ARG A 53 4.08 21.86 13.26
CA ARG A 53 2.88 21.19 13.80
C ARG A 53 3.15 19.92 14.63
N THR A 54 4.09 20.01 15.58
CA THR A 54 4.34 18.97 16.59
C THR A 54 4.06 19.50 17.99
N GLU A 55 3.36 18.70 18.79
CA GLU A 55 3.11 18.89 20.21
C GLU A 55 3.79 17.77 21.00
N VAL A 56 4.51 18.14 22.05
CA VAL A 56 5.22 17.21 22.93
C VAL A 56 4.63 17.34 24.33
N VAL A 57 4.23 16.23 24.93
CA VAL A 57 3.59 16.17 26.24
C VAL A 57 4.34 15.21 27.14
N LEU A 58 4.80 15.68 28.30
CA LEU A 58 5.37 14.84 29.34
C LEU A 58 4.34 14.62 30.45
N HIS A 59 4.10 13.36 30.76
CA HIS A 59 3.21 12.90 31.82
C HIS A 59 4.01 12.39 33.03
N ASP A 60 3.64 12.83 34.24
CA ASP A 60 3.95 12.19 35.52
C ASP A 60 2.77 11.27 35.89
N LEU A 61 2.95 9.95 35.75
CA LEU A 61 1.89 8.97 35.98
C LEU A 61 1.55 8.83 37.47
N THR A 62 2.41 9.32 38.36
CA THR A 62 2.20 9.25 39.82
C THR A 62 1.26 10.34 40.35
N ARG A 63 0.90 11.31 39.49
CA ARG A 63 0.01 12.45 39.79
C ARG A 63 -1.40 12.31 39.24
N MET A 64 -1.81 11.10 38.88
CA MET A 64 -3.16 10.82 38.40
C MET A 64 -4.24 11.45 39.29
N PRO A 65 -5.27 12.12 38.72
CA PRO A 65 -5.53 12.24 37.29
C PRO A 65 -4.74 13.35 36.58
N ASN A 66 -4.15 14.30 37.29
CA ASN A 66 -3.50 15.50 36.75
C ASN A 66 -2.04 15.21 36.36
N THR A 67 -1.87 14.52 35.23
CA THR A 67 -0.59 13.92 34.86
C THR A 67 0.30 14.82 34.02
N ILE A 68 -0.21 15.82 33.30
CA ILE A 68 0.63 16.63 32.41
C ILE A 68 1.61 17.46 33.25
N ALA A 69 2.89 17.09 33.19
CA ALA A 69 3.97 17.76 33.91
C ALA A 69 4.64 18.85 33.07
N ALA A 70 4.71 18.67 31.76
CA ALA A 70 5.17 19.68 30.80
C ALA A 70 4.50 19.45 29.44
N ILE A 71 4.26 20.52 28.70
CA ILE A 71 3.70 20.46 27.35
C ILE A 71 4.26 21.62 26.52
N ALA A 72 4.54 21.37 25.24
CA ALA A 72 4.92 22.40 24.28
C ALA A 72 4.38 22.07 22.89
N GLY A 73 3.98 23.11 22.15
CA GLY A 73 3.14 22.98 20.97
C GLY A 73 1.69 23.34 21.29
N ALA A 74 0.86 23.46 20.25
CA ALA A 74 -0.53 23.92 20.39
C ALA A 74 -1.42 23.21 19.37
N ILE A 75 -1.56 21.88 19.52
CA ILE A 75 -2.39 21.06 18.64
C ILE A 75 -3.67 20.67 19.38
N THR A 76 -3.55 20.18 20.61
CA THR A 76 -4.67 19.59 21.36
C THR A 76 -5.34 20.56 22.32
N GLY A 77 -4.77 21.75 22.51
CA GLY A 77 -5.28 22.74 23.48
C GLY A 77 -5.12 22.33 24.95
N ARG A 78 -4.34 21.28 25.24
CA ARG A 78 -4.10 20.79 26.61
C ARG A 78 -3.05 21.65 27.31
N GLU A 79 -3.09 21.65 28.65
CA GLU A 79 -2.21 22.47 29.49
C GLU A 79 -1.55 21.65 30.62
N VAL A 80 -0.50 22.20 31.22
CA VAL A 80 0.15 21.63 32.41
C VAL A 80 -0.89 21.46 33.52
N GLY A 81 -0.86 20.31 34.20
CA GLY A 81 -1.86 19.91 35.20
C GLY A 81 -3.11 19.24 34.61
N GLY A 82 -3.25 19.18 33.28
CA GLY A 82 -4.37 18.50 32.63
C GLY A 82 -4.36 16.97 32.80
N PRO A 83 -5.50 16.32 32.49
CA PRO A 83 -5.64 14.87 32.59
C PRO A 83 -4.94 14.13 31.43
N PRO A 84 -4.72 12.80 31.53
CA PRO A 84 -4.42 11.97 30.36
C PRO A 84 -5.64 11.92 29.41
N THR A 85 -5.43 11.48 28.18
CA THR A 85 -6.53 11.14 27.25
C THR A 85 -7.18 9.82 27.65
N ASP A 86 -8.36 9.48 27.12
CA ASP A 86 -9.00 8.18 27.38
C ASP A 86 -8.14 6.99 26.95
N LEU A 87 -7.50 7.10 25.79
CA LEU A 87 -6.53 6.10 25.33
C LEU A 87 -5.33 6.03 26.28
N GLY A 88 -4.75 7.18 26.64
CA GLY A 88 -3.65 7.24 27.61
C GLY A 88 -4.03 6.62 28.94
N LEU A 89 -5.22 6.92 29.47
CA LEU A 89 -5.73 6.35 30.71
C LEU A 89 -5.84 4.83 30.66
N ARG A 90 -6.39 4.27 29.57
CA ARG A 90 -6.46 2.81 29.38
C ARG A 90 -5.08 2.19 29.25
N THR A 91 -4.20 2.78 28.46
CA THR A 91 -2.83 2.29 28.27
C THR A 91 -2.04 2.34 29.57
N PHE A 92 -2.06 3.46 30.30
CA PHE A 92 -1.31 3.64 31.55
C PHE A 92 -1.73 2.66 32.65
N ARG A 93 -2.94 2.11 32.56
CA ARG A 93 -3.49 1.15 33.53
C ARG A 93 -3.47 -0.29 33.04
N SER A 94 -2.91 -0.56 31.85
CA SER A 94 -2.73 -1.93 31.39
C SER A 94 -1.66 -2.64 32.24
N ASP A 95 -1.67 -3.97 32.24
CA ASP A 95 -0.74 -4.78 33.05
C ASP A 95 0.73 -4.52 32.68
N ARG A 96 0.97 -4.30 31.38
CA ARG A 96 2.29 -4.00 30.83
C ARG A 96 2.12 -2.97 29.72
N PRO A 97 2.04 -1.66 30.04
CA PRO A 97 2.04 -0.64 28.99
C PRO A 97 3.36 -0.74 28.25
N GLU A 98 3.29 -0.79 26.93
CA GLU A 98 4.45 -0.79 26.04
C GLU A 98 4.51 0.53 25.29
N ASP A 99 5.69 0.84 24.76
CA ASP A 99 5.84 2.02 23.91
C ASP A 99 5.03 1.84 22.63
N MET A 100 4.32 2.89 22.24
CA MET A 100 3.52 2.91 21.01
C MET A 100 4.10 3.96 20.10
N ILE A 101 4.57 3.59 18.91
CA ILE A 101 5.28 4.50 18.00
C ILE A 101 4.50 4.64 16.70
N ASN A 102 4.35 5.88 16.21
CA ASN A 102 3.72 6.23 14.93
C ASN A 102 2.29 5.70 14.75
N TYR A 103 1.49 5.70 15.81
CA TYR A 103 0.09 5.28 15.75
C TYR A 103 -0.85 6.46 15.47
N ARG A 104 -2.01 6.19 14.89
CA ARG A 104 -3.02 7.22 14.57
C ARG A 104 -3.79 7.60 15.83
N THR A 105 -3.92 8.90 16.07
CA THR A 105 -4.88 9.47 17.03
C THR A 105 -5.66 10.61 16.37
N GLU A 106 -6.62 11.14 17.09
CA GLU A 106 -7.49 12.22 16.62
C GLU A 106 -7.79 13.17 17.78
N THR A 107 -7.78 14.49 17.51
CA THR A 107 -8.22 15.49 18.49
C THR A 107 -9.75 15.49 18.62
N ALA A 108 -10.27 16.25 19.60
CA ALA A 108 -11.72 16.39 19.77
C ALA A 108 -12.40 17.04 18.55
N GLU A 109 -11.65 17.87 17.82
CA GLU A 109 -12.06 18.58 16.60
C GLU A 109 -11.89 17.75 15.31
N GLY A 110 -11.44 16.50 15.42
CA GLY A 110 -11.26 15.61 14.28
C GLY A 110 -9.90 15.71 13.57
N LEU A 111 -8.95 16.46 14.13
CA LEU A 111 -7.63 16.60 13.52
C LEU A 111 -6.82 15.30 13.70
N VAL A 112 -6.37 14.73 12.58
CA VAL A 112 -5.63 13.45 12.58
C VAL A 112 -4.18 13.67 12.94
N LEU A 113 -3.72 12.95 13.96
CA LEU A 113 -2.35 13.02 14.43
C LEU A 113 -1.63 11.68 14.27
N ARG A 114 -0.33 11.76 13.98
CA ARG A 114 0.61 10.67 14.21
C ARG A 114 1.22 10.85 15.60
N SER A 115 0.87 9.95 16.50
CA SER A 115 1.30 9.96 17.90
C SER A 115 2.35 8.90 18.18
N SER A 116 3.22 9.20 19.13
CA SER A 116 4.15 8.25 19.75
C SER A 116 4.15 8.46 21.26
N SER A 117 4.13 7.39 22.04
CA SER A 117 4.10 7.41 23.50
C SER A 117 5.20 6.48 24.03
N MET A 118 6.15 7.05 24.75
CA MET A 118 7.34 6.37 25.27
C MET A 118 7.33 6.41 26.79
N PHE A 119 7.42 5.25 27.43
CA PHE A 119 7.33 5.12 28.88
C PHE A 119 8.70 5.12 29.55
N PHE A 120 8.84 5.95 30.59
CA PHE A 120 9.98 5.86 31.50
C PHE A 120 9.64 4.93 32.65
N ARG A 121 10.52 3.95 32.87
CA ARG A 121 10.32 2.89 33.86
C ARG A 121 11.36 2.97 34.96
N THR A 122 10.96 2.58 36.16
CA THR A 122 11.93 2.30 37.23
C THR A 122 12.82 1.12 36.84
N PRO A 123 13.96 0.91 37.54
CA PRO A 123 14.78 -0.29 37.36
C PRO A 123 14.03 -1.61 37.55
N SER A 124 12.91 -1.60 38.30
CA SER A 124 12.01 -2.74 38.46
C SER A 124 10.97 -2.91 37.34
N GLY A 125 11.04 -2.10 36.28
CA GLY A 125 10.16 -2.18 35.11
C GLY A 125 8.82 -1.44 35.24
N VAL A 126 8.57 -0.75 36.35
CA VAL A 126 7.29 -0.05 36.58
C VAL A 126 7.27 1.29 35.83
N PRO A 127 6.29 1.54 34.95
CA PRO A 127 6.15 2.81 34.24
C PRO A 127 5.74 3.93 35.21
N VAL A 128 6.45 5.05 35.22
CA VAL A 128 6.17 6.18 36.13
C VAL A 128 6.02 7.53 35.45
N ALA A 129 6.49 7.65 34.21
CA ALA A 129 6.29 8.83 33.36
C ALA A 129 6.11 8.39 31.90
N CYS A 130 5.54 9.26 31.07
CA CYS A 130 5.36 9.00 29.65
C CYS A 130 5.61 10.27 28.82
N LEU A 131 6.47 10.20 27.81
CA LEU A 131 6.67 11.26 26.83
C LEU A 131 5.87 10.94 25.57
N CYS A 132 4.97 11.84 25.21
CA CYS A 132 4.18 11.77 24.00
C CYS A 132 4.67 12.79 22.98
N VAL A 133 4.76 12.38 21.71
CA VAL A 133 5.03 13.25 20.57
C VAL A 133 3.85 13.09 19.61
N ASN A 134 3.17 14.20 19.33
CA ASN A 134 1.98 14.24 18.49
C ASN A 134 2.24 15.18 17.33
N SER A 135 2.21 14.69 16.11
CA SER A 135 2.38 15.50 14.90
C SER A 135 1.10 15.50 14.08
N ASP A 136 0.64 16.68 13.68
CA ASP A 136 -0.43 16.83 12.70
C ASP A 136 0.05 16.35 11.34
N VAL A 137 -0.69 15.42 10.75
CA VAL A 137 -0.38 14.84 9.42
C VAL A 137 -1.46 15.14 8.39
N HIS A 138 -2.44 15.98 8.71
CA HIS A 138 -3.60 16.27 7.87
C HIS A 138 -3.18 16.77 6.48
N ASP A 139 -2.30 17.77 6.41
CA ASP A 139 -1.85 18.34 5.14
C ASP A 139 -1.09 17.31 4.28
N LEU A 140 -0.34 16.40 4.92
CA LEU A 140 0.37 15.32 4.22
C LEU A 140 -0.59 14.26 3.69
N GLN A 141 -1.64 13.92 4.44
CA GLN A 141 -2.69 13.01 3.97
C GLN A 141 -3.44 13.61 2.78
N ARG A 142 -3.79 14.89 2.85
CA ARG A 142 -4.43 15.60 1.73
C ARG A 142 -3.51 15.66 0.51
N ALA A 143 -2.22 15.92 0.69
CA ALA A 143 -1.26 15.91 -0.41
C ALA A 143 -1.20 14.53 -1.06
N LYS A 144 -1.20 13.45 -0.27
CA LYS A 144 -1.27 12.08 -0.77
C LYS A 144 -2.54 11.84 -1.61
N GLU A 145 -3.71 12.23 -1.12
CA GLU A 145 -4.97 12.08 -1.87
C GLU A 145 -4.97 12.84 -3.20
N VAL A 146 -4.40 14.05 -3.22
CA VAL A 146 -4.25 14.84 -4.45
C VAL A 146 -3.30 14.15 -5.43
N LEU A 147 -2.16 13.65 -4.95
CA LEU A 147 -1.22 12.92 -5.79
C LEU A 147 -1.84 11.63 -6.34
N GLU A 148 -2.56 10.87 -5.52
CA GLU A 148 -3.30 9.68 -5.95
C GLU A 148 -4.33 10.04 -7.04
N ALA A 149 -5.11 11.10 -6.84
CA ALA A 149 -6.08 11.55 -7.84
C ALA A 149 -5.44 12.03 -9.15
N LEU A 150 -4.31 12.74 -9.09
CA LEU A 150 -3.58 13.24 -10.26
C LEU A 150 -2.87 12.13 -11.05
N THR A 151 -2.55 11.02 -10.38
CA THR A 151 -1.86 9.87 -11.00
C THR A 151 -2.82 8.72 -11.32
N ALA A 152 -4.11 8.87 -11.02
CA ALA A 152 -5.10 7.84 -11.25
C ALA A 152 -5.35 7.63 -12.75
N PHE A 153 -5.22 6.39 -13.21
CA PHE A 153 -5.66 5.98 -14.54
C PHE A 153 -7.11 5.48 -14.48
N ASN A 154 -7.94 5.86 -15.45
CA ASN A 154 -9.30 5.33 -15.57
C ASN A 154 -9.25 3.81 -15.72
N GLY A 155 -9.84 3.07 -14.77
CA GLY A 155 -9.87 1.60 -14.76
C GLY A 155 -8.82 0.91 -13.87
N ALA A 156 -7.91 1.64 -13.22
CA ALA A 156 -6.82 1.07 -12.42
C ALA A 156 -7.20 0.66 -10.97
N ALA A 157 -8.49 0.59 -10.63
CA ALA A 157 -8.91 -0.05 -9.40
C ALA A 157 -8.85 -1.58 -9.58
N GLY A 158 -7.66 -2.15 -9.41
CA GLY A 158 -7.45 -3.61 -9.40
C GLY A 158 -7.14 -4.26 -10.74
N ALA A 159 -7.01 -3.51 -11.84
CA ALA A 159 -6.49 -4.04 -13.09
C ALA A 159 -4.97 -4.24 -12.99
N SER A 160 -4.48 -5.45 -13.28
CA SER A 160 -3.05 -5.69 -13.36
C SER A 160 -2.45 -4.82 -14.47
N VAL A 161 -1.31 -4.19 -14.21
CA VAL A 161 -0.55 -3.39 -15.19
C VAL A 161 -0.20 -4.20 -16.45
N ALA A 162 -0.29 -5.53 -16.39
CA ALA A 162 0.09 -6.44 -17.45
C ALA A 162 -0.88 -6.49 -18.66
N GLU A 163 -2.10 -5.96 -18.54
CA GLU A 163 -3.10 -5.96 -19.63
C GLU A 163 -3.39 -4.57 -20.21
N ALA A 164 -2.63 -3.54 -19.81
CA ALA A 164 -2.79 -2.22 -20.37
C ALA A 164 -2.32 -2.19 -21.85
N PRO A 165 -3.06 -1.53 -22.75
CA PRO A 165 -2.61 -1.31 -24.13
C PRO A 165 -1.22 -0.65 -24.13
N VAL A 166 -0.25 -1.27 -24.79
CA VAL A 166 1.07 -0.67 -25.00
C VAL A 166 0.99 0.24 -26.22
N GLU A 167 0.89 1.54 -25.98
CA GLU A 167 0.99 2.54 -27.04
C GLU A 167 2.46 2.87 -27.33
N THR A 168 2.80 3.00 -28.62
CA THR A 168 4.13 3.43 -29.07
C THR A 168 3.99 4.74 -29.84
N PHE A 169 5.00 5.61 -29.72
CA PHE A 169 5.02 6.95 -30.36
C PHE A 169 6.13 7.02 -31.41
N PRO A 170 5.93 6.46 -32.61
CA PRO A 170 6.92 6.53 -33.69
C PRO A 170 7.07 7.96 -34.22
N ALA A 171 8.29 8.36 -34.57
CA ALA A 171 8.58 9.71 -35.08
C ALA A 171 8.19 9.88 -36.55
N THR A 172 8.16 8.77 -37.32
CA THR A 172 7.81 8.75 -38.74
C THR A 172 6.91 7.56 -39.10
N VAL A 173 6.33 7.58 -40.30
CA VAL A 173 5.54 6.47 -40.84
C VAL A 173 6.40 5.22 -41.05
N ASP A 174 7.67 5.41 -41.44
CA ASP A 174 8.62 4.30 -41.59
C ASP A 174 8.94 3.67 -40.23
N ASP A 175 9.12 4.48 -39.17
CA ASP A 175 9.33 3.98 -37.80
C ASP A 175 8.10 3.21 -37.28
N LEU A 176 6.88 3.70 -37.58
CA LEU A 176 5.65 3.00 -37.24
C LEU A 176 5.60 1.65 -37.95
N ALA A 177 5.84 1.64 -39.26
CA ALA A 177 5.81 0.43 -40.05
C ALA A 177 6.85 -0.58 -39.57
N ASP A 178 8.09 -0.14 -39.35
CA ASP A 178 9.17 -0.98 -38.83
C ASP A 178 8.85 -1.54 -37.43
N GLY A 179 8.21 -0.73 -36.57
CA GLY A 179 7.75 -1.16 -35.25
C GLY A 179 6.72 -2.27 -35.30
N ILE A 180 5.66 -2.10 -36.11
CA ILE A 180 4.59 -3.09 -36.28
C ILE A 180 5.15 -4.38 -36.89
N ILE A 181 5.99 -4.29 -37.93
CA ILE A 181 6.63 -5.44 -38.58
C ILE A 181 7.49 -6.23 -37.60
N ARG A 182 8.30 -5.53 -36.80
CA ARG A 182 9.17 -6.17 -35.82
C ARG A 182 8.35 -6.94 -34.79
N GLN A 183 7.30 -6.35 -34.25
CA GLN A 183 6.44 -7.02 -33.28
C GLN A 183 5.76 -8.26 -33.89
N ALA A 184 5.25 -8.17 -35.12
CA ALA A 184 4.65 -9.30 -35.82
C ALA A 184 5.65 -10.46 -36.04
N ILE A 185 6.91 -10.15 -36.34
CA ILE A 185 7.98 -11.15 -36.46
C ILE A 185 8.32 -11.78 -35.10
N GLU A 186 8.40 -10.97 -34.04
CA GLU A 186 8.67 -11.42 -32.68
C GLU A 186 7.55 -12.35 -32.17
N ASP A 187 6.29 -12.03 -32.45
CA ASP A 187 5.12 -12.81 -32.00
C ASP A 187 5.05 -14.18 -32.70
N VAL A 188 5.53 -14.29 -33.94
CA VAL A 188 5.71 -15.59 -34.64
C VAL A 188 6.87 -16.39 -34.05
N GLY A 189 7.82 -15.76 -33.36
CA GLY A 189 8.86 -16.44 -32.57
C GLY A 189 9.95 -17.16 -33.36
N VAL A 190 10.01 -16.97 -34.69
CA VAL A 190 11.01 -17.60 -35.56
C VAL A 190 11.94 -16.55 -36.17
N PRO A 191 13.27 -16.66 -36.04
CA PRO A 191 14.20 -15.73 -36.69
C PRO A 191 13.99 -15.68 -38.21
N LEU A 192 14.01 -14.47 -38.80
CA LEU A 192 13.73 -14.24 -40.23
C LEU A 192 14.47 -15.20 -41.19
N HIS A 193 15.75 -15.49 -40.92
CA HIS A 193 16.58 -16.37 -41.76
C HIS A 193 16.19 -17.86 -41.68
N LEU A 194 15.41 -18.26 -40.67
CA LEU A 194 14.87 -19.61 -40.48
C LEU A 194 13.39 -19.70 -40.89
N MET A 195 12.77 -18.59 -41.31
CA MET A 195 11.36 -18.57 -41.65
C MET A 195 11.07 -19.33 -42.95
N LYS A 196 10.16 -20.30 -42.85
CA LYS A 196 9.54 -20.97 -44.01
C LYS A 196 8.36 -20.15 -44.53
N LYS A 197 7.82 -20.55 -45.69
CA LYS A 197 6.61 -19.92 -46.27
C LYS A 197 5.49 -19.78 -45.24
N SER A 198 5.21 -20.84 -44.47
CA SER A 198 4.17 -20.84 -43.44
C SER A 198 4.34 -19.72 -42.41
N HIS A 199 5.56 -19.53 -41.89
CA HIS A 199 5.85 -18.47 -40.92
C HIS A 199 5.71 -17.07 -41.54
N LYS A 200 6.12 -16.89 -42.80
CA LYS A 200 5.97 -15.59 -43.48
C LYS A 200 4.50 -15.25 -43.77
N VAL A 201 3.69 -16.26 -44.10
CA VAL A 201 2.22 -16.09 -44.24
C VAL A 201 1.59 -15.71 -42.90
N GLU A 202 2.04 -16.30 -41.79
CA GLU A 202 1.58 -15.95 -40.44
C GLU A 202 1.92 -14.51 -40.07
N VAL A 203 3.15 -14.04 -40.33
CA VAL A 203 3.51 -12.62 -40.16
C VAL A 203 2.60 -11.71 -40.97
N VAL A 204 2.36 -12.01 -42.26
CA VAL A 204 1.48 -11.20 -43.11
C VAL A 204 0.04 -11.19 -42.63
N ARG A 205 -0.45 -12.32 -42.09
CA ARG A 205 -1.79 -12.44 -41.50
C ARG A 205 -1.94 -11.57 -40.25
N ASP A 206 -0.96 -11.61 -39.36
CA ASP A 206 -0.95 -10.77 -38.15
C ASP A 206 -0.88 -9.27 -38.52
N LEU A 207 -0.05 -8.90 -39.50
CA LEU A 207 0.02 -7.52 -40.00
C LEU A 207 -1.31 -7.03 -40.59
N ASP A 208 -2.01 -7.87 -41.34
CA ASP A 208 -3.33 -7.54 -41.90
C ASP A 208 -4.36 -7.30 -40.79
N GLN A 209 -4.38 -8.17 -39.77
CA GLN A 209 -5.24 -8.01 -38.60
C GLN A 209 -4.96 -6.73 -37.80
N ARG A 210 -3.71 -6.27 -37.77
CA ARG A 210 -3.29 -5.00 -37.16
C ARG A 210 -3.58 -3.78 -38.04
N GLY A 211 -4.15 -3.96 -39.23
CA GLY A 211 -4.43 -2.87 -40.18
C GLY A 211 -3.19 -2.28 -40.83
N PHE A 212 -2.06 -2.98 -40.82
CA PHE A 212 -0.77 -2.50 -41.34
C PHE A 212 -0.86 -2.02 -42.80
N PHE A 213 -1.66 -2.68 -43.64
CA PHE A 213 -1.79 -2.35 -45.06
C PHE A 213 -2.58 -1.06 -45.35
N ALA A 214 -3.15 -0.41 -44.33
CA ALA A 214 -3.67 0.95 -44.47
C ALA A 214 -2.55 2.01 -44.58
N ILE A 215 -1.31 1.66 -44.21
CA ILE A 215 -0.14 2.54 -44.32
C ILE A 215 0.30 2.64 -45.79
N ARG A 216 0.67 3.85 -46.20
CA ARG A 216 1.20 4.09 -47.56
C ARG A 216 2.46 3.26 -47.78
N GLU A 217 2.57 2.62 -48.94
CA GLU A 217 3.74 1.82 -49.36
C GLU A 217 4.01 0.59 -48.45
N ALA A 218 3.06 0.19 -47.60
CA ALA A 218 3.17 -0.95 -46.68
C ALA A 218 3.66 -2.25 -47.36
N VAL A 219 3.14 -2.54 -48.56
CA VAL A 219 3.51 -3.73 -49.35
C VAL A 219 5.00 -3.73 -49.74
N ASP A 220 5.55 -2.57 -50.08
CA ASP A 220 6.96 -2.43 -50.45
C ASP A 220 7.86 -2.63 -49.23
N VAL A 221 7.48 -2.03 -48.10
CA VAL A 221 8.22 -2.11 -46.83
C VAL A 221 8.29 -3.55 -46.32
N ILE A 222 7.15 -4.26 -46.25
CA ILE A 222 7.14 -5.65 -45.76
C ILE A 222 7.82 -6.63 -46.73
N ALA A 223 7.70 -6.40 -48.05
CA ALA A 223 8.40 -7.20 -49.05
C ALA A 223 9.92 -7.12 -48.86
N GLN A 224 10.45 -5.90 -48.66
CA GLN A 224 11.87 -5.70 -48.37
C GLN A 224 12.29 -6.35 -47.05
N ARG A 225 11.49 -6.18 -45.99
CA ARG A 225 11.80 -6.75 -44.65
C ARG A 225 11.77 -8.28 -44.61
N LEU A 226 10.84 -8.92 -45.31
CA LEU A 226 10.78 -10.39 -45.38
C LEU A 226 11.71 -10.98 -46.45
N GLY A 227 12.37 -10.15 -47.25
CA GLY A 227 13.24 -10.58 -48.35
C GLY A 227 12.47 -11.32 -49.44
N VAL A 228 11.27 -10.83 -49.79
CA VAL A 228 10.40 -11.42 -50.82
C VAL A 228 9.93 -10.35 -51.81
N SER A 229 9.30 -10.76 -52.90
CA SER A 229 8.75 -9.81 -53.88
C SER A 229 7.39 -9.27 -53.45
N ARG A 230 6.98 -8.10 -53.97
CA ARG A 230 5.60 -7.59 -53.82
C ARG A 230 4.56 -8.62 -54.25
N TYR A 231 4.81 -9.31 -55.35
CA TYR A 231 3.95 -10.38 -55.86
C TYR A 231 3.76 -11.50 -54.82
N THR A 232 4.83 -11.85 -54.09
CA THR A 232 4.77 -12.85 -53.01
C THR A 232 3.89 -12.37 -51.85
N ILE A 233 3.95 -11.09 -51.48
CA ILE A 233 3.08 -10.51 -50.44
C ILE A 233 1.61 -10.57 -50.86
N TYR A 234 1.28 -10.17 -52.09
CA TYR A 234 -0.10 -10.29 -52.59
C TYR A 234 -0.58 -11.73 -52.66
N ASN A 235 0.28 -12.69 -53.03
CA ASN A 235 -0.07 -14.10 -52.98
C ASN A 235 -0.39 -14.57 -51.57
N TYR A 236 0.37 -14.13 -50.56
CA TYR A 236 0.07 -14.46 -49.17
C TYR A 236 -1.27 -13.86 -48.72
N LEU A 237 -1.56 -12.60 -49.06
CA LEU A 237 -2.85 -11.96 -48.75
C LEU A 237 -4.03 -12.69 -49.42
N ASN A 238 -3.86 -13.11 -50.68
CA ASN A 238 -4.88 -13.89 -51.40
C ASN A 238 -5.09 -15.28 -50.76
N GLU A 239 -4.01 -15.97 -50.38
CA GLU A 239 -4.06 -17.26 -49.67
C GLU A 239 -4.81 -17.13 -48.34
N ILE A 240 -4.50 -16.09 -47.56
CA ILE A 240 -5.18 -15.77 -46.29
C ILE A 240 -6.68 -15.49 -46.51
N SER A 241 -7.03 -14.73 -47.55
CA SER A 241 -8.42 -14.40 -47.89
C SER A 241 -9.20 -15.65 -48.34
N SER A 242 -8.59 -16.51 -49.16
CA SER A 242 -9.20 -17.77 -49.59
C SER A 242 -9.38 -18.77 -48.45
N ASP A 243 -8.46 -18.80 -47.48
CA ASP A 243 -8.58 -19.61 -46.26
C ASP A 243 -9.75 -19.14 -45.39
N ALA A 244 -9.96 -17.82 -45.29
CA ALA A 244 -11.05 -17.23 -44.51
C ALA A 244 -12.43 -17.53 -45.14
N GLU A 245 -12.55 -17.46 -46.47
CA GLU A 245 -13.77 -17.82 -47.21
C GLU A 245 -14.08 -19.32 -47.12
N THR A 246 -13.06 -20.18 -47.18
CA THR A 246 -13.21 -21.64 -47.07
C THR A 246 -13.56 -22.07 -45.62
N GLY A 247 -13.03 -21.38 -44.62
CA GLY A 247 -13.35 -21.61 -43.21
C GLY A 247 -14.79 -21.20 -42.82
N GLN A 248 -15.30 -20.10 -43.38
CA GLN A 248 -16.71 -19.69 -43.18
C GLN A 248 -17.70 -20.65 -43.86
N ALA A 249 -17.35 -21.20 -45.03
CA ALA A 249 -18.17 -22.21 -45.71
C ALA A 249 -18.26 -23.55 -44.95
N ALA A 250 -17.19 -23.93 -44.23
CA ALA A 250 -17.14 -25.14 -43.41
C ALA A 250 -17.84 -25.01 -42.05
N ASP A 251 -17.85 -23.82 -41.44
CA ASP A 251 -18.57 -23.58 -40.17
C ASP A 251 -20.09 -23.45 -40.39
N ALA A 252 -20.52 -22.92 -41.55
CA ALA A 252 -21.92 -22.86 -41.95
C ALA A 252 -22.57 -24.23 -42.24
N THR A 253 -21.79 -25.31 -42.40
CA THR A 253 -22.27 -26.68 -42.61
C THR A 253 -22.31 -27.53 -41.34
N ARG A 254 -21.94 -26.96 -40.18
CA ARG A 254 -21.89 -27.70 -38.91
C ARG A 254 -23.27 -27.72 -38.25
N PRO A 255 -23.87 -28.91 -37.99
CA PRO A 255 -25.20 -28.98 -37.38
C PRO A 255 -25.18 -28.41 -35.95
N PRO A 256 -26.28 -27.77 -35.51
CA PRO A 256 -26.36 -27.18 -34.19
C PRO A 256 -26.18 -28.26 -33.11
N LYS A 257 -25.35 -27.98 -32.11
CA LYS A 257 -25.28 -28.81 -30.91
C LYS A 257 -26.58 -28.62 -30.13
N SER A 258 -27.38 -29.69 -30.06
CA SER A 258 -28.59 -29.77 -29.25
C SER A 258 -28.31 -29.51 -27.77
N PRO A 259 -29.28 -28.94 -27.03
CA PRO A 259 -29.11 -28.33 -25.70
C PRO A 259 -28.73 -29.32 -24.59
#